data_AF-A0A839J0W2-F1
#
_entry.id   AF-A0A839J0W2-F1
#
_cell.length_a   1.000
_cell.length_b   1.000
_cell.length_c   1.000
_cell.angle_alpha   90.00
_cell.angle_beta   90.00
_cell.angle_gamma   90.00
#
_symmetry.space_group_name_H-M   'P 1'
#
loop_
_entity.id
_entity.type
_entity.pdbx_description
1 polymer ?
#
loop_
_entity_poly.entity_id
_entity_poly.type
_entity_poly.pdbx_seq_one_letter_code
_entity_poly.pdbx_strand_id
1 'polypeptide(L)'
;MGEGRVVRARWAAGAAVLALAGCVGPAALSLTPPAVAPTASDSVVTPEEPTASPVAVEAASVDAAQVRAAQAEAERARARAAEASASAAAVASSTPAPPAEVDWRAGEGVAGVDVSRYQPRVDWPGLLASGHLFTYVKATEGTQHVSPTHDDQRAGARGAGLVQGAYHYARPGQSSGTLQARFFHANGGAWLPDGRTLPGALDLEFAEEGDRCHGLDREQMVAWVREFSDEYRRLSGRNPVIYTKTEVWAECTGGDTTFGSRPLWLFDHAQVPGELPAGWERPTLWQRAVENHLDRNVFFGSAEQLQAWAARPVG
;
A
#
# COMPACT_ATOMS: atom_id res chain seq x y z
N MET A 1 21.25 48.75 5.53
CA MET A 1 20.11 48.47 6.42
C MET A 1 18.85 48.63 5.60
N GLY A 2 18.26 47.52 5.18
CA GLY A 2 17.04 47.49 4.38
C GLY A 2 16.30 46.20 4.71
N GLU A 3 15.34 46.30 5.62
CA GLU A 3 14.50 45.18 6.07
C GLU A 3 13.50 44.81 4.96
N GLY A 4 13.70 43.63 4.36
CA GLY A 4 12.74 43.00 3.47
C GLY A 4 11.62 42.36 4.28
N ARG A 5 10.44 43.01 4.27
CA ARG A 5 9.19 42.49 4.84
C ARG A 5 8.80 41.18 4.13
N VAL A 6 8.79 40.09 4.90
CA VAL A 6 8.20 38.81 4.48
C VAL A 6 6.68 38.95 4.50
N VAL A 7 6.05 38.87 3.34
CA VAL A 7 4.59 38.81 3.19
C VAL A 7 4.15 37.37 3.48
N ARG A 8 3.57 37.14 4.66
CA ARG A 8 2.90 35.88 5.00
C ARG A 8 1.49 35.88 4.42
N ALA A 9 1.22 34.98 3.47
CA ALA A 9 -0.12 34.72 2.98
C ALA A 9 -0.95 34.03 4.09
N ARG A 10 -1.98 34.73 4.59
CA ARG A 10 -2.98 34.18 5.51
C ARG A 10 -4.15 33.70 4.66
N TRP A 11 -4.52 32.44 4.76
CA TRP A 11 -5.76 31.92 4.18
C TRP A 11 -6.87 31.96 5.22
N ALA A 12 -7.99 32.58 4.86
CA ALA A 12 -9.22 32.63 5.63
C ALA A 12 -10.23 31.67 4.98
N ALA A 13 -10.68 30.66 5.72
CA ALA A 13 -11.82 29.84 5.33
C ALA A 13 -13.07 30.37 6.03
N GLY A 14 -14.01 30.89 5.25
CA GLY A 14 -15.32 31.34 5.72
C GLY A 14 -16.25 30.14 5.95
N ALA A 15 -16.74 29.99 7.17
CA ALA A 15 -17.80 29.06 7.52
C ALA A 15 -19.16 29.61 7.08
N ALA A 16 -19.93 28.80 6.36
CA ALA A 16 -21.36 29.01 6.15
C ALA A 16 -22.12 27.89 6.87
N VAL A 17 -22.79 28.28 7.97
CA VAL A 17 -23.74 27.47 8.72
C VAL A 17 -25.05 27.44 7.96
N LEU A 18 -25.56 26.25 7.63
CA LEU A 18 -26.97 26.06 7.35
C LEU A 18 -27.49 24.92 8.23
N ALA A 19 -28.29 25.29 9.23
CA ALA A 19 -29.04 24.38 10.07
C ALA A 19 -30.32 23.94 9.36
N LEU A 20 -30.61 22.64 9.33
CA LEU A 20 -31.97 22.13 9.21
C LEU A 20 -32.16 20.98 10.20
N ALA A 21 -33.08 21.23 11.14
CA ALA A 21 -33.59 20.26 12.11
C ALA A 21 -34.63 19.34 11.45
N GLY A 22 -34.63 18.07 11.85
CA GLY A 22 -35.67 17.10 11.49
C GLY A 22 -35.52 15.83 12.30
N CYS A 23 -36.26 15.73 13.41
CA CYS A 23 -36.38 14.55 14.26
C CYS A 23 -37.23 13.46 13.59
N VAL A 24 -36.80 12.20 13.60
CA VAL A 24 -37.68 11.02 13.79
C VAL A 24 -36.88 9.91 14.49
N GLY A 25 -37.43 9.36 15.57
CA GLY A 25 -36.84 8.31 16.41
C GLY A 25 -36.88 6.89 15.83
N PRO A 26 -36.43 5.89 16.58
CA PRO A 26 -35.92 4.63 16.05
C PRO A 26 -37.01 3.56 15.91
N ALA A 27 -36.97 2.79 14.82
CA ALA A 27 -37.66 1.51 14.72
C ALA A 27 -36.61 0.41 14.65
N ALA A 28 -36.48 -0.34 15.75
CA ALA A 28 -35.72 -1.58 15.80
C ALA A 28 -36.49 -2.66 15.04
N LEU A 29 -35.87 -3.25 14.02
CA LEU A 29 -36.35 -4.47 13.38
C LEU A 29 -35.32 -5.58 13.64
N SER A 30 -35.66 -6.44 14.61
CA SER A 30 -35.01 -7.73 14.82
C SER A 30 -35.39 -8.66 13.66
N LEU A 31 -34.39 -9.17 12.95
CA LEU A 31 -34.56 -10.25 11.99
C LEU A 31 -34.09 -11.57 12.63
N THR A 32 -35.03 -12.44 12.94
CA THR A 32 -34.80 -13.86 13.23
C THR A 32 -34.63 -14.64 11.92
N PRO A 33 -33.71 -15.62 11.84
CA PRO A 33 -33.63 -16.52 10.69
C PRO A 33 -34.75 -17.59 10.75
N PRO A 34 -35.22 -18.12 9.60
CA PRO A 34 -36.25 -19.13 9.59
C PRO A 34 -35.71 -20.52 9.96
N ALA A 35 -36.54 -21.24 10.71
CA ALA A 35 -36.35 -22.64 11.08
C ALA A 35 -36.58 -23.58 9.89
N VAL A 36 -35.74 -24.62 9.77
CA VAL A 36 -35.93 -25.75 8.86
C VAL A 36 -36.70 -26.84 9.60
N ALA A 37 -37.85 -27.26 9.07
CA ALA A 37 -38.57 -28.44 9.54
C ALA A 37 -38.26 -29.65 8.64
N PRO A 38 -38.11 -30.87 9.21
CA PRO A 38 -37.91 -32.11 8.46
C PRO A 38 -39.24 -32.87 8.26
N THR A 39 -39.30 -33.72 7.23
CA THR A 39 -40.18 -34.92 7.03
C THR A 39 -40.09 -35.30 5.54
N ALA A 40 -40.15 -36.54 5.06
CA ALA A 40 -40.31 -37.85 5.68
C ALA A 40 -39.75 -38.94 4.74
N SER A 41 -39.67 -40.13 5.33
CA SER A 41 -39.16 -41.42 4.87
C SER A 41 -39.71 -42.00 3.55
N ASP A 42 -38.77 -42.60 2.83
CA ASP A 42 -38.68 -44.02 2.43
C ASP A 42 -39.84 -44.66 1.65
N SER A 43 -39.52 -45.13 0.44
CA SER A 43 -40.11 -46.33 -0.17
C SER A 43 -39.20 -46.86 -1.29
N VAL A 44 -38.64 -48.04 -1.02
CA VAL A 44 -37.88 -48.90 -1.92
C VAL A 44 -38.75 -49.30 -3.13
N VAL A 45 -38.21 -49.09 -4.33
CA VAL A 45 -38.70 -49.71 -5.57
C VAL A 45 -37.49 -50.28 -6.31
N THR A 46 -37.52 -51.60 -6.53
CA THR A 46 -36.56 -52.37 -7.32
C THR A 46 -36.63 -51.99 -8.80
N PRO A 47 -35.50 -51.83 -9.52
CA PRO A 47 -35.54 -51.60 -10.95
C PRO A 47 -35.56 -52.92 -11.72
N GLU A 48 -36.55 -53.03 -12.61
CA GLU A 48 -36.63 -54.00 -13.70
C GLU A 48 -35.95 -53.39 -14.95
N GLU A 49 -35.18 -54.21 -15.65
CA GLU A 49 -34.35 -53.84 -16.81
C GLU A 49 -35.17 -53.91 -18.13
N PRO A 50 -34.95 -52.99 -19.08
CA PRO A 50 -35.06 -53.41 -20.49
C PRO A 50 -33.90 -52.93 -21.38
N THR A 51 -33.17 -53.92 -21.89
CA THR A 51 -32.65 -54.11 -23.26
C THR A 51 -32.13 -52.89 -24.04
N ALA A 52 -30.80 -52.83 -24.22
CA ALA A 52 -30.14 -52.08 -25.29
C ALA A 52 -29.49 -53.05 -26.31
N SER A 53 -29.76 -52.85 -27.60
CA SER A 53 -29.04 -53.49 -28.70
C SER A 53 -27.58 -52.98 -28.77
N PRO A 54 -26.62 -53.80 -29.24
CA PRO A 54 -25.22 -53.40 -29.27
C PRO A 54 -24.97 -52.42 -30.40
N VAL A 55 -24.52 -51.21 -30.06
CA VAL A 55 -23.83 -50.32 -31.00
C VAL A 55 -22.39 -50.82 -31.08
N ALA A 56 -21.98 -51.32 -32.25
CA ALA A 56 -20.58 -51.67 -32.51
C ALA A 56 -19.74 -50.38 -32.45
N VAL A 57 -18.85 -50.29 -31.47
CA VAL A 57 -17.84 -49.22 -31.41
C VAL A 57 -16.64 -49.71 -32.20
N GLU A 58 -16.45 -49.14 -33.39
CA GLU A 58 -15.26 -49.37 -34.21
C GLU A 58 -14.05 -48.73 -33.50
N ALA A 59 -13.10 -49.56 -33.06
CA ALA A 59 -11.89 -49.09 -32.43
C ALA A 59 -11.03 -48.37 -33.48
N ALA A 60 -10.99 -47.03 -33.42
CA ALA A 60 -10.08 -46.24 -34.24
C ALA A 60 -8.64 -46.67 -33.93
N SER A 61 -7.97 -47.32 -34.89
CA SER A 61 -6.56 -47.65 -34.78
C SER A 61 -5.75 -46.35 -34.81
N VAL A 62 -5.09 -46.03 -33.71
CA VAL A 62 -4.14 -44.91 -33.65
C VAL A 62 -2.98 -45.22 -34.59
N ASP A 63 -2.76 -44.38 -35.61
CA ASP A 63 -1.68 -44.57 -36.57
C ASP A 63 -0.33 -44.46 -35.84
N ALA A 64 0.53 -45.46 -36.02
CA ALA A 64 1.87 -45.49 -35.43
C ALA A 64 2.70 -44.24 -35.84
N ALA A 65 2.38 -43.59 -36.96
CA ALA A 65 2.98 -42.31 -37.34
C ALA A 65 2.58 -41.16 -36.40
N GLN A 66 1.32 -41.11 -35.95
CA GLN A 66 0.84 -40.11 -35.00
C GLN A 66 1.46 -40.30 -33.62
N VAL A 67 1.64 -41.55 -33.19
CA VAL A 67 2.33 -41.86 -31.92
C VAL A 67 3.80 -41.41 -31.97
N ARG A 68 4.51 -41.68 -33.07
CA ARG A 68 5.91 -41.22 -33.24
C ARG A 68 6.03 -39.70 -33.29
N ALA A 69 5.07 -39.01 -33.91
CA ALA A 69 5.05 -37.55 -33.94
C ALA A 69 4.87 -36.94 -32.54
N ALA A 70 3.94 -37.49 -31.73
CA ALA A 70 3.72 -37.05 -30.35
C ALA A 70 4.95 -37.31 -29.45
N GLN A 71 5.64 -38.44 -29.65
CA GLN A 71 6.88 -38.75 -28.93
C GLN A 71 8.01 -37.77 -29.28
N ALA A 72 8.19 -37.45 -30.57
CA ALA A 72 9.20 -36.49 -31.01
C ALA A 72 8.92 -35.06 -30.49
N GLU A 73 7.65 -34.67 -30.39
CA GLU A 73 7.26 -33.38 -29.80
C GLU A 73 7.54 -33.33 -28.28
N ALA A 74 7.25 -34.42 -27.56
CA ALA A 74 7.56 -34.55 -26.15
C ALA A 74 9.08 -34.51 -25.88
N GLU A 75 9.89 -35.11 -26.74
CA GLU A 75 11.37 -35.06 -26.64
C GLU A 75 11.89 -33.65 -26.90
N ARG A 76 11.35 -32.93 -27.89
CA ARG A 76 11.69 -31.52 -28.15
C ARG A 76 11.30 -30.62 -26.99
N ALA A 77 10.14 -30.86 -26.36
CA ALA A 77 9.70 -30.11 -25.19
C ALA A 77 10.63 -30.35 -23.99
N ARG A 78 11.06 -31.60 -23.76
CA ARG A 78 12.02 -31.95 -22.72
C ARG A 78 13.41 -31.33 -22.97
N ALA A 79 13.87 -31.30 -24.22
CA ALA A 79 15.14 -30.65 -24.59
C ALA A 79 15.10 -29.14 -24.31
N ARG A 80 14.01 -28.44 -24.68
CA ARG A 80 13.81 -27.01 -24.36
C ARG A 80 13.75 -26.75 -22.86
N ALA A 81 13.11 -27.63 -22.09
CA ALA A 81 13.07 -27.53 -20.63
C ALA A 81 14.46 -27.73 -20.00
N ALA A 82 15.27 -28.66 -20.54
CA ALA A 82 16.64 -28.88 -20.09
C ALA A 82 17.55 -27.68 -20.41
N GLU A 83 17.43 -27.08 -21.60
CA GLU A 83 18.16 -25.86 -21.98
C GLU A 83 17.76 -24.65 -21.12
N ALA A 84 16.46 -24.47 -20.83
CA ALA A 84 15.99 -23.44 -19.92
C ALA A 84 16.53 -23.64 -18.50
N SER A 85 16.59 -24.90 -18.03
CA SER A 85 17.15 -25.24 -16.71
C SER A 85 18.66 -25.05 -16.64
N ALA A 86 19.39 -25.32 -17.74
CA ALA A 86 20.82 -25.07 -17.83
C ALA A 86 21.14 -23.57 -17.89
N SER A 87 20.32 -22.78 -18.58
CA SER A 87 20.42 -21.31 -18.59
C SER A 87 20.15 -20.72 -17.21
N ALA A 88 19.16 -21.23 -16.47
CA ALA A 88 18.90 -20.83 -15.09
C ALA A 88 20.07 -21.17 -14.14
N ALA A 89 20.73 -22.32 -14.33
CA ALA A 89 21.89 -22.73 -13.54
C ALA A 89 23.15 -21.86 -13.83
N ALA A 90 23.31 -21.40 -15.07
CA ALA A 90 24.38 -20.49 -15.46
C ALA A 90 24.21 -19.08 -14.86
N VAL A 91 22.97 -18.59 -14.72
CA VAL A 91 22.67 -17.30 -14.07
C VAL A 91 22.82 -17.37 -12.54
N ALA A 92 22.65 -18.55 -11.94
CA ALA A 92 22.77 -18.75 -10.49
C ALA A 92 24.21 -18.76 -9.96
N SER A 93 25.22 -18.76 -10.82
CA SER A 93 26.64 -18.86 -10.44
C SER A 93 27.34 -17.49 -10.28
N SER A 94 26.65 -16.38 -10.57
CA SER A 94 27.07 -15.04 -10.15
C SER A 94 26.23 -14.62 -8.95
N THR A 95 26.73 -14.77 -7.73
CA THR A 95 26.18 -14.02 -6.60
C THR A 95 26.38 -12.54 -6.94
N PRO A 96 25.33 -11.75 -7.19
CA PRO A 96 25.50 -10.32 -7.37
C PRO A 96 26.14 -9.79 -6.10
N ALA A 97 27.12 -8.88 -6.23
CA ALA A 97 27.53 -8.09 -5.08
C ALA A 97 26.27 -7.51 -4.42
N PRO A 98 26.19 -7.44 -3.07
CA PRO A 98 25.08 -6.77 -2.42
C PRO A 98 24.95 -5.36 -3.04
N PRO A 99 23.73 -4.91 -3.37
CA PRO A 99 23.55 -3.59 -3.94
C PRO A 99 24.26 -2.58 -3.04
N ALA A 100 25.08 -1.72 -3.66
CA ALA A 100 25.83 -0.70 -2.94
C ALA A 100 24.86 0.10 -2.06
N GLU A 101 25.24 0.32 -0.79
CA GLU A 101 24.44 1.15 0.09
C GLU A 101 24.37 2.56 -0.47
N VAL A 102 23.15 3.05 -0.72
CA VAL A 102 22.90 4.44 -1.09
C VAL A 102 23.24 5.33 0.11
N ASP A 103 24.17 6.28 -0.08
CA ASP A 103 24.45 7.30 0.92
C ASP A 103 23.28 8.29 0.98
N TRP A 104 22.36 8.03 1.91
CA TRP A 104 21.19 8.88 2.10
C TRP A 104 21.57 10.31 2.48
N ARG A 105 22.77 10.56 3.02
CA ARG A 105 23.24 11.91 3.34
C ARG A 105 23.60 12.73 2.12
N ALA A 106 23.85 12.09 0.98
CA ALA A 106 24.01 12.77 -0.30
C ALA A 106 22.66 13.16 -0.93
N GLY A 107 21.53 12.66 -0.40
CA GLY A 107 20.20 12.91 -0.95
C GLY A 107 19.92 12.19 -2.28
N GLU A 108 20.80 11.28 -2.69
CA GLU A 108 20.66 10.51 -3.92
C GLU A 108 19.80 9.26 -3.70
N GLY A 109 19.04 8.84 -4.71
CA GLY A 109 18.20 7.66 -4.63
C GLY A 109 17.17 7.59 -5.76
N VAL A 110 16.21 6.67 -5.64
CA VAL A 110 15.12 6.55 -6.62
C VAL A 110 14.12 7.68 -6.40
N ALA A 111 13.77 8.40 -7.46
CA ALA A 111 12.80 9.47 -7.40
C ALA A 111 11.35 8.95 -7.34
N GLY A 112 10.49 9.66 -6.62
CA GLY A 112 9.06 9.45 -6.56
C GLY A 112 8.30 10.71 -6.20
N VAL A 113 6.98 10.60 -6.12
CA VAL A 113 6.09 11.71 -5.75
C VAL A 113 4.99 11.24 -4.83
N ASP A 114 4.38 12.14 -4.08
CA ASP A 114 3.12 11.83 -3.40
C ASP A 114 2.02 12.80 -3.79
N VAL A 115 0.80 12.30 -3.81
CA VAL A 115 -0.36 13.01 -4.35
C VAL A 115 -1.60 12.80 -3.50
N SER A 116 -2.52 13.73 -3.63
CA SER A 116 -3.85 13.67 -3.05
C SER A 116 -4.87 14.29 -4.01
N ARG A 117 -6.10 14.51 -3.54
CA ARG A 117 -7.12 15.27 -4.26
C ARG A 117 -6.66 16.67 -4.72
N TYR A 118 -5.61 17.24 -4.10
CA TYR A 118 -5.05 18.53 -4.49
C TYR A 118 -4.27 18.49 -5.81
N GLN A 119 -3.98 17.30 -6.33
CA GLN A 119 -3.42 17.06 -7.67
C GLN A 119 -4.47 16.36 -8.55
N PRO A 120 -5.51 17.09 -9.01
CA PRO A 120 -6.67 16.49 -9.68
C PRO A 120 -6.34 15.84 -11.04
N ARG A 121 -5.17 16.19 -11.62
CA ARG A 121 -4.62 15.56 -12.81
C ARG A 121 -3.12 15.37 -12.61
N VAL A 122 -2.64 14.17 -12.90
CA VAL A 122 -1.22 13.81 -12.78
C VAL A 122 -0.78 13.19 -14.09
N ASP A 123 0.30 13.71 -14.68
CA ASP A 123 0.92 13.13 -15.88
C ASP A 123 1.82 11.94 -15.48
N TRP A 124 1.18 10.79 -15.24
CA TRP A 124 1.89 9.57 -14.83
C TRP A 124 2.92 9.09 -15.86
N PRO A 125 2.63 9.06 -17.18
CA PRO A 125 3.63 8.74 -18.19
C PRO A 125 4.82 9.72 -18.18
N GLY A 126 4.56 11.02 -18.03
CA GLY A 126 5.61 12.03 -17.92
C GLY A 126 6.49 11.86 -16.67
N LEU A 127 5.89 11.48 -15.53
CA LEU A 127 6.64 11.16 -14.31
C LEU A 127 7.57 9.96 -14.51
N LEU A 128 7.08 8.88 -15.14
CA LEU A 128 7.91 7.72 -15.46
C LEU A 128 9.04 8.10 -16.44
N ALA A 129 8.72 8.84 -17.50
CA ALA A 129 9.68 9.27 -18.51
C ALA A 129 10.78 10.19 -17.94
N SER A 130 10.47 10.92 -16.87
CA SER A 130 11.42 11.75 -16.12
C SER A 130 12.16 11.00 -15.00
N GLY A 131 12.01 9.68 -14.91
CA GLY A 131 12.78 8.83 -14.00
C GLY A 131 12.15 8.60 -12.62
N HIS A 132 10.91 9.03 -12.38
CA HIS A 132 10.20 8.67 -11.15
C HIS A 132 9.74 7.21 -11.25
N LEU A 133 9.97 6.43 -10.20
CA LEU A 133 9.64 4.99 -10.19
C LEU A 133 8.58 4.61 -9.16
N PHE A 134 8.25 5.51 -8.22
CA PHE A 134 7.19 5.27 -7.27
C PHE A 134 6.31 6.47 -6.98
N THR A 135 5.15 6.18 -6.37
CA THR A 135 4.29 7.20 -5.78
C THR A 135 3.60 6.73 -4.49
N TYR A 136 3.25 7.66 -3.61
CA TYR A 136 2.25 7.47 -2.57
C TYR A 136 0.98 8.26 -2.88
N VAL A 137 -0.19 7.64 -2.70
CA VAL A 137 -1.49 8.28 -2.98
C VAL A 137 -2.30 8.38 -1.68
N LYS A 138 -2.85 9.56 -1.37
CA LYS A 138 -3.72 9.72 -0.19
C LYS A 138 -4.93 8.81 -0.33
N ALA A 139 -5.13 7.92 0.63
CA ALA A 139 -6.29 7.04 0.68
C ALA A 139 -7.35 7.55 1.64
N THR A 140 -6.94 7.88 2.87
CA THR A 140 -7.87 8.18 3.95
C THR A 140 -7.35 9.25 4.89
N GLU A 141 -8.26 9.82 5.66
CA GLU A 141 -7.97 10.76 6.74
C GLU A 141 -8.96 10.53 7.89
N GLY A 142 -8.44 10.36 9.11
CA GLY A 142 -9.27 10.00 10.27
C GLY A 142 -10.11 8.75 10.03
N THR A 143 -11.36 8.74 10.48
CA THR A 143 -12.28 7.58 10.31
C THR A 143 -13.45 7.84 9.37
N GLN A 144 -13.46 9.00 8.70
CA GLN A 144 -14.62 9.48 7.96
C GLN A 144 -14.31 9.95 6.55
N HIS A 145 -13.05 10.27 6.23
CA HIS A 145 -12.69 10.77 4.91
C HIS A 145 -11.95 9.71 4.10
N VAL A 146 -12.55 9.31 2.98
CA VAL A 146 -11.88 8.59 1.89
C VAL A 146 -11.57 9.61 0.80
N SER A 147 -10.34 9.62 0.30
CA SER A 147 -9.91 10.54 -0.75
C SER A 147 -10.65 10.20 -2.05
N PRO A 148 -11.41 11.14 -2.64
CA PRO A 148 -12.25 10.85 -3.81
C PRO A 148 -11.44 10.57 -5.09
N THR A 149 -10.15 10.93 -5.12
CA THR A 149 -9.26 10.73 -6.26
C THR A 149 -8.36 9.52 -6.12
N HIS A 150 -8.40 8.82 -4.98
CA HIS A 150 -7.45 7.75 -4.66
C HIS A 150 -7.42 6.65 -5.72
N ASP A 151 -8.58 6.12 -6.10
CA ASP A 151 -8.67 4.98 -7.01
C ASP A 151 -8.20 5.35 -8.42
N ASP A 152 -8.60 6.52 -8.92
CA ASP A 152 -8.16 7.03 -10.23
C ASP A 152 -6.66 7.31 -10.26
N GLN A 153 -6.11 7.91 -9.19
CA GLN A 153 -4.68 8.20 -9.09
C GLN A 153 -3.86 6.92 -9.01
N ARG A 154 -4.29 5.93 -8.20
CA ARG A 154 -3.63 4.62 -8.13
C ARG A 154 -3.71 3.85 -9.43
N ALA A 155 -4.86 3.86 -10.10
CA ALA A 155 -5.03 3.21 -11.39
C ALA A 155 -4.13 3.85 -12.46
N GLY A 156 -4.07 5.19 -12.51
CA GLY A 156 -3.20 5.92 -13.42
C GLY A 156 -1.71 5.63 -13.19
N ALA A 157 -1.25 5.70 -11.93
CA ALA A 157 0.13 5.38 -11.57
C ALA A 157 0.50 3.92 -11.92
N ARG A 158 -0.39 2.97 -11.59
CA ARG A 158 -0.21 1.54 -11.93
C ARG A 158 -0.21 1.33 -13.44
N GLY A 159 -1.08 2.00 -14.19
CA GLY A 159 -1.13 1.92 -15.66
C GLY A 159 0.14 2.44 -16.33
N ALA A 160 0.77 3.46 -15.76
CA ALA A 160 2.06 3.98 -16.23
C ALA A 160 3.27 3.11 -15.84
N GLY A 161 3.11 2.13 -14.94
CA GLY A 161 4.22 1.25 -14.54
C GLY A 161 4.90 1.61 -13.21
N LEU A 162 4.42 2.62 -12.49
CA LEU A 162 4.97 2.99 -11.19
C LEU A 162 4.68 1.93 -10.12
N VAL A 163 5.57 1.84 -9.14
CA VAL A 163 5.34 1.18 -7.84
C VAL A 163 4.53 2.15 -6.97
N GLN A 164 3.49 1.67 -6.28
CA GLN A 164 2.57 2.57 -5.59
C GLN A 164 2.30 2.17 -4.14
N GLY A 165 2.31 3.15 -3.25
CA GLY A 165 1.82 3.05 -1.87
C GLY A 165 0.58 3.89 -1.68
N ALA A 166 -0.08 3.69 -0.55
CA ALA A 166 -1.18 4.52 -0.08
C ALA A 166 -0.79 5.15 1.26
N TYR A 167 -1.33 6.32 1.58
CA TYR A 167 -1.12 6.92 2.90
C TYR A 167 -2.41 7.33 3.60
N HIS A 168 -2.33 7.35 4.92
CA HIS A 168 -3.38 7.72 5.85
C HIS A 168 -2.98 8.98 6.62
N TYR A 169 -3.74 10.07 6.46
CA TYR A 169 -3.52 11.29 7.24
C TYR A 169 -4.12 11.12 8.64
N ALA A 170 -3.25 11.07 9.64
CA ALA A 170 -3.61 10.76 11.01
C ALA A 170 -4.47 11.86 11.64
N ARG A 171 -5.48 11.45 12.42
CA ARG A 171 -6.22 12.33 13.33
C ARG A 171 -6.26 11.75 14.74
N PRO A 172 -5.14 11.67 15.48
CA PRO A 172 -5.06 10.94 16.75
C PRO A 172 -6.08 11.33 17.82
N GLY A 173 -6.41 12.62 17.92
CA GLY A 173 -7.40 13.13 18.88
C GLY A 173 -8.86 12.76 18.58
N GLN A 174 -9.14 12.16 17.42
CA GLN A 174 -10.51 11.86 16.98
C GLN A 174 -10.95 10.41 17.23
N SER A 175 -10.01 9.47 17.25
CA SER A 175 -10.29 8.04 17.45
C SER A 175 -9.01 7.27 17.76
N SER A 176 -9.08 6.02 18.23
CA SER A 176 -7.90 5.18 18.46
C SER A 176 -7.11 4.89 17.18
N GLY A 177 -5.83 4.54 17.34
CA GLY A 177 -4.95 4.20 16.22
C GLY A 177 -5.42 2.94 15.50
N THR A 178 -5.94 1.97 16.26
CA THR A 178 -6.55 0.74 15.72
C THR A 178 -7.72 1.03 14.78
N LEU A 179 -8.61 1.98 15.13
CA LEU A 179 -9.75 2.31 14.27
C LEU A 179 -9.30 2.96 12.95
N GLN A 180 -8.32 3.87 13.01
CA GLN A 180 -7.78 4.49 11.80
C GLN A 180 -6.98 3.50 10.94
N ALA A 181 -6.23 2.57 11.52
CA ALA A 181 -5.55 1.52 10.78
C ALA A 181 -6.52 0.59 10.03
N ARG A 182 -7.63 0.19 10.68
CA ARG A 182 -8.70 -0.58 10.04
C ARG A 182 -9.36 0.19 8.90
N PHE A 183 -9.71 1.45 9.15
CA PHE A 183 -10.34 2.30 8.16
C PHE A 183 -9.43 2.51 6.94
N PHE A 184 -8.15 2.80 7.18
CA PHE A 184 -7.14 2.90 6.13
C PHE A 184 -7.01 1.61 5.33
N HIS A 185 -6.82 0.47 6.00
CA HIS A 185 -6.67 -0.82 5.34
C HIS A 185 -7.88 -1.15 4.44
N ALA A 186 -9.11 -0.93 4.93
CA ALA A 186 -10.33 -1.20 4.20
C ALA A 186 -10.56 -0.27 2.99
N ASN A 187 -9.97 0.93 3.00
CA ASN A 187 -10.23 1.98 2.01
C ASN A 187 -8.96 2.38 1.23
N GLY A 188 -8.13 1.40 0.86
CA GLY A 188 -7.00 1.61 -0.05
C GLY A 188 -5.62 1.35 0.54
N GLY A 189 -5.50 1.22 1.86
CA GLY A 189 -4.25 0.96 2.57
C GLY A 189 -3.79 -0.50 2.59
N ALA A 190 -4.57 -1.42 2.02
CA ALA A 190 -4.19 -2.83 1.95
C ALA A 190 -2.90 -3.03 1.13
N TRP A 191 -1.97 -3.83 1.67
CA TRP A 191 -0.76 -4.23 0.97
C TRP A 191 -0.99 -5.55 0.21
N LEU A 192 -0.37 -5.67 -0.97
CA LEU A 192 -0.40 -6.88 -1.79
C LEU A 192 1.04 -7.30 -2.13
N PRO A 193 1.40 -8.59 -2.05
CA PRO A 193 2.73 -9.10 -2.44
C PRO A 193 2.89 -9.19 -3.97
N ASP A 194 2.57 -8.12 -4.70
CA ASP A 194 2.56 -8.08 -6.17
C ASP A 194 3.82 -7.41 -6.77
N GLY A 195 4.78 -7.03 -5.92
CA GLY A 195 5.99 -6.30 -6.32
C GLY A 195 5.73 -4.88 -6.80
N ARG A 196 4.49 -4.38 -6.67
CA ARG A 196 4.05 -3.06 -7.13
C ARG A 196 3.25 -2.28 -6.08
N THR A 197 3.07 -2.85 -4.89
CA THR A 197 2.35 -2.24 -3.77
C THR A 197 3.31 -2.05 -2.60
N LEU A 198 3.60 -0.79 -2.25
CA LEU A 198 4.41 -0.46 -1.08
C LEU A 198 3.60 -0.67 0.21
N PRO A 199 4.25 -0.86 1.37
CA PRO A 199 3.57 -0.73 2.65
C PRO A 199 2.81 0.59 2.73
N GLY A 200 1.66 0.60 3.38
CA GLY A 200 0.93 1.83 3.63
C GLY A 200 1.71 2.76 4.56
N ALA A 201 1.53 4.06 4.39
CA ALA A 201 2.14 5.07 5.23
C ALA A 201 1.14 5.66 6.23
N LEU A 202 1.59 5.84 7.47
CA LEU A 202 0.98 6.70 8.47
C LEU A 202 1.59 8.10 8.33
N ASP A 203 0.76 9.06 7.95
CA ASP A 203 1.13 10.47 7.85
C ASP A 203 0.78 11.17 9.17
N LEU A 204 1.80 11.42 10.01
CA LEU A 204 1.68 12.06 11.31
C LEU A 204 2.38 13.42 11.30
N GLU A 205 1.56 14.47 11.30
CA GLU A 205 1.99 15.86 11.38
C GLU A 205 1.40 16.58 12.59
N PHE A 206 1.86 17.81 12.83
CA PHE A 206 1.13 18.73 13.69
C PHE A 206 -0.30 18.90 13.18
N ALA A 207 -1.25 19.01 14.10
CA ALA A 207 -2.62 19.33 13.74
C ALA A 207 -2.69 20.70 13.02
N GLU A 208 -3.44 20.75 11.92
CA GLU A 208 -3.72 21.99 11.19
C GLU A 208 -4.55 22.99 12.01
N GLU A 209 -5.37 22.46 12.93
CA GLU A 209 -6.27 23.23 13.79
C GLU A 209 -6.24 22.67 15.22
N GLY A 210 -6.45 23.54 16.21
CA GLY A 210 -6.48 23.17 17.63
C GLY A 210 -5.10 22.98 18.26
N ASP A 211 -5.00 22.05 19.21
CA ASP A 211 -3.73 21.68 19.83
C ASP A 211 -2.82 20.96 18.83
N ARG A 212 -1.55 21.38 18.76
CA ARG A 212 -0.58 20.90 17.76
C ARG A 212 -0.36 19.40 17.81
N CYS A 213 -0.47 18.78 18.98
CA CYS A 213 -0.34 17.34 19.18
C CYS A 213 -1.71 16.65 19.29
N HIS A 214 -2.72 17.21 18.62
CA HIS A 214 -4.07 16.64 18.51
C HIS A 214 -4.77 16.49 19.86
N GLY A 215 -4.37 17.28 20.87
CA GLY A 215 -4.93 17.22 22.23
C GLY A 215 -4.49 16.01 23.03
N LEU A 216 -3.45 15.29 22.57
CA LEU A 216 -2.85 14.17 23.27
C LEU A 216 -1.56 14.62 23.96
N ASP A 217 -1.30 14.05 25.14
CA ASP A 217 0.04 14.07 25.72
C ASP A 217 0.99 13.11 24.98
N ARG A 218 2.27 13.13 25.35
CA ARG A 218 3.31 12.33 24.70
C ARG A 218 3.09 10.83 24.83
N GLU A 219 2.67 10.37 26.00
CA GLU A 219 2.44 8.94 26.25
C GLU A 219 1.23 8.45 25.45
N GLN A 220 0.17 9.27 25.39
CA GLN A 220 -1.02 9.01 24.59
C GLN A 220 -0.70 8.98 23.08
N MET A 221 0.11 9.91 22.58
CA MET A 221 0.54 9.90 21.18
C MET A 221 1.37 8.65 20.85
N VAL A 222 2.33 8.28 21.71
CA VAL A 222 3.13 7.06 21.55
C VAL A 222 2.24 5.81 21.54
N ALA A 223 1.29 5.72 22.47
CA ALA A 223 0.33 4.62 22.50
C ALA A 223 -0.51 4.58 21.21
N TRP A 224 -0.97 5.73 20.73
CA TRP A 224 -1.78 5.84 19.52
C TRP A 224 -1.02 5.36 18.27
N VAL A 225 0.24 5.81 18.08
CA VAL A 225 1.07 5.40 16.93
C VAL A 225 1.38 3.90 17.00
N ARG A 226 1.55 3.35 18.20
CA ARG A 226 1.72 1.91 18.40
C ARG A 226 0.46 1.14 18.03
N GLU A 227 -0.71 1.55 18.49
CA GLU A 227 -1.99 0.93 18.14
C GLU A 227 -2.22 0.92 16.62
N PHE A 228 -1.96 2.04 15.94
CA PHE A 228 -2.07 2.11 14.48
C PHE A 228 -1.09 1.14 13.81
N SER A 229 0.18 1.19 14.21
CA SER A 229 1.24 0.38 13.63
C SER A 229 1.01 -1.12 13.77
N ASP A 230 0.62 -1.54 14.98
CA ASP A 230 0.48 -2.95 15.31
C ASP A 230 -0.78 -3.51 14.63
N GLU A 231 -1.88 -2.75 14.59
CA GLU A 231 -3.08 -3.15 13.85
C GLU A 231 -2.84 -3.18 12.34
N TYR A 232 -2.14 -2.19 11.78
CA TYR A 232 -1.78 -2.18 10.36
C TYR A 232 -0.90 -3.39 10.01
N ARG A 233 0.09 -3.71 10.85
CA ARG A 233 0.93 -4.91 10.70
C ARG A 233 0.11 -6.18 10.78
N ARG A 234 -0.82 -6.28 11.72
CA ARG A 234 -1.71 -7.44 11.86
C ARG A 234 -2.55 -7.67 10.60
N LEU A 235 -3.03 -6.59 9.97
CA LEU A 235 -3.89 -6.65 8.79
C LEU A 235 -3.12 -6.87 7.48
N SER A 236 -1.93 -6.29 7.36
CA SER A 236 -1.17 -6.24 6.08
C SER A 236 0.05 -7.16 6.05
N GLY A 237 0.51 -7.65 7.20
CA GLY A 237 1.82 -8.31 7.33
C GLY A 237 3.01 -7.35 7.19
N ARG A 238 2.79 -6.04 7.13
CA ARG A 238 3.83 -5.00 6.98
C ARG A 238 3.74 -3.97 8.09
N ASN A 239 4.89 -3.52 8.61
CA ASN A 239 4.92 -2.27 9.38
C ASN A 239 4.53 -1.11 8.45
N PRO A 240 3.71 -0.15 8.90
CA PRO A 240 3.50 1.04 8.11
C PRO A 240 4.79 1.85 8.02
N VAL A 241 4.95 2.58 6.93
CA VAL A 241 5.92 3.67 6.87
C VAL A 241 5.41 4.78 7.78
N ILE A 242 6.27 5.39 8.60
CA ILE A 242 5.92 6.58 9.38
C ILE A 242 6.44 7.80 8.62
N TYR A 243 5.52 8.60 8.09
CA TYR A 243 5.82 9.94 7.58
C TYR A 243 5.70 10.94 8.72
N THR A 244 6.76 11.72 8.95
CA THR A 244 6.76 12.77 9.96
C THR A 244 7.93 13.74 9.81
N LYS A 245 7.95 14.78 10.64
CA LYS A 245 9.07 15.74 10.81
C LYS A 245 9.75 15.47 12.14
N THR A 246 11.06 15.71 12.20
CA THR A 246 11.85 15.59 13.43
C THR A 246 11.26 16.40 14.60
N GLU A 247 10.80 17.62 14.31
CA GLU A 247 10.15 18.49 15.30
C GLU A 247 8.82 17.90 15.81
N VAL A 248 7.97 17.40 14.92
CA VAL A 248 6.67 16.77 15.28
C VAL A 248 6.93 15.58 16.20
N TRP A 249 7.88 14.72 15.84
CA TRP A 249 8.20 13.55 16.63
C TRP A 249 8.74 13.93 18.01
N ALA A 250 9.70 14.86 18.08
CA ALA A 250 10.27 15.32 19.34
C ALA A 250 9.21 15.95 20.26
N GLU A 251 8.35 16.82 19.73
CA GLU A 251 7.34 17.53 20.51
C GLU A 251 6.23 16.59 20.98
N CYS A 252 5.61 15.86 20.04
CA CYS A 252 4.39 15.11 20.29
C CYS A 252 4.62 13.69 20.83
N THR A 253 5.81 13.10 20.68
CA THR A 253 6.12 11.78 21.27
C THR A 253 7.15 11.84 22.39
N GLY A 254 7.76 13.01 22.63
CA GLY A 254 8.90 13.14 23.53
C GLY A 254 10.19 12.53 23.00
N GLY A 255 10.28 12.28 21.68
CA GLY A 255 11.42 11.60 21.08
C GLY A 255 11.47 10.11 21.41
N ASP A 256 10.33 9.42 21.39
CA ASP A 256 10.29 7.97 21.62
C ASP A 256 11.15 7.24 20.59
N THR A 257 12.00 6.32 21.06
CA THR A 257 12.97 5.60 20.22
C THR A 257 12.50 4.21 19.80
N THR A 258 11.34 3.76 20.28
CA THR A 258 10.87 2.37 20.11
C THR A 258 10.28 2.09 18.72
N PHE A 259 10.22 3.11 17.85
CA PHE A 259 9.72 3.00 16.48
C PHE A 259 10.82 2.86 15.42
N GLY A 260 12.11 2.90 15.81
CA GLY A 260 13.26 2.90 14.89
C GLY A 260 13.35 1.72 13.91
N SER A 261 12.69 0.60 14.18
CA SER A 261 12.62 -0.55 13.27
C SER A 261 11.56 -0.42 12.16
N ARG A 262 10.74 0.63 12.19
CA ARG A 262 9.73 0.93 11.16
C ARG A 262 10.35 1.79 10.05
N PRO A 263 9.94 1.67 8.79
CA PRO A 263 10.43 2.55 7.73
C PRO A 263 10.07 4.01 8.02
N LEU A 264 11.06 4.90 7.98
CA LEU A 264 10.84 6.35 8.11
C LEU A 264 10.69 6.98 6.73
N TRP A 265 9.68 7.81 6.57
CA TRP A 265 9.55 8.80 5.51
C TRP A 265 9.74 10.19 6.12
N LEU A 266 10.96 10.70 6.01
CA LEU A 266 11.31 11.99 6.59
C LEU A 266 10.70 13.11 5.73
N PHE A 267 9.95 14.02 6.33
CA PHE A 267 9.73 15.34 5.74
C PHE A 267 10.86 16.27 6.15
N ASP A 268 11.60 16.77 5.17
CA ASP A 268 12.61 17.82 5.38
C ASP A 268 12.93 18.50 4.06
N HIS A 269 12.71 19.82 3.94
CA HIS A 269 13.02 20.56 2.71
C HIS A 269 14.44 21.16 2.68
N ALA A 270 15.33 20.69 3.55
CA ALA A 270 16.75 20.99 3.46
C ALA A 270 17.39 20.44 2.17
N GLN A 271 18.60 20.90 1.85
CA GLN A 271 19.32 20.44 0.64
C GLN A 271 19.73 18.96 0.70
N VAL A 272 19.95 18.45 1.91
CA VAL A 272 20.19 17.04 2.24
C VAL A 272 19.40 16.71 3.51
N PRO A 273 19.03 15.45 3.75
CA PRO A 273 18.31 15.08 4.96
C PRO A 273 19.06 15.51 6.23
N GLY A 274 18.38 16.25 7.09
CA GLY A 274 18.92 16.76 8.35
C GLY A 274 18.89 15.74 9.49
N GLU A 275 18.68 16.25 10.71
CA GLU A 275 18.54 15.42 11.91
C GLU A 275 17.31 14.51 11.79
N LEU A 276 17.47 13.23 12.17
CA LEU A 276 16.39 12.25 12.14
C LEU A 276 15.57 12.30 13.43
N PRO A 277 14.26 11.99 13.37
CA PRO A 277 13.49 11.68 14.56
C PRO A 277 14.21 10.61 15.41
N ALA A 278 14.14 10.76 16.73
CA ALA A 278 14.82 9.86 17.66
C ALA A 278 14.45 8.38 17.41
N GLY A 279 15.46 7.50 17.47
CA GLY A 279 15.30 6.07 17.26
C GLY A 279 15.61 5.58 15.84
N TRP A 280 15.56 6.44 14.82
CA TRP A 280 15.94 6.07 13.46
C TRP A 280 17.42 6.33 13.18
N GLU A 281 18.08 5.35 12.57
CA GLU A 281 19.48 5.46 12.12
C GLU A 281 19.59 5.91 10.65
N ARG A 282 18.52 5.68 9.89
CA ARG A 282 18.39 6.10 8.48
C ARG A 282 16.93 6.30 8.08
N PRO A 283 16.63 7.25 7.20
CA PRO A 283 15.36 7.30 6.49
C PRO A 283 15.28 6.19 5.44
N THR A 284 14.06 5.71 5.17
CA THR A 284 13.73 4.87 4.01
C THR A 284 13.34 5.74 2.83
N LEU A 285 12.53 6.76 3.11
CA LEU A 285 12.02 7.75 2.17
C LEU A 285 12.31 9.15 2.68
N TRP A 286 12.35 10.13 1.79
CA TRP A 286 12.53 11.54 2.11
C TRP A 286 11.67 12.40 1.19
N GLN A 287 10.73 13.17 1.74
CA GLN A 287 10.05 14.26 1.03
C GLN A 287 10.94 15.50 1.11
N ARG A 288 11.56 15.84 -0.02
CA ARG A 288 12.65 16.83 -0.11
C ARG A 288 12.21 18.22 -0.55
N ALA A 289 11.07 18.33 -1.23
CA ALA A 289 10.62 19.58 -1.80
C ALA A 289 9.16 19.49 -2.28
N VAL A 290 8.57 20.67 -2.50
CA VAL A 290 7.38 20.83 -3.34
C VAL A 290 7.78 21.59 -4.59
N GLU A 291 7.58 21.00 -5.76
CA GLU A 291 7.94 21.59 -7.05
C GLU A 291 6.75 21.53 -7.99
N ASN A 292 6.27 22.69 -8.45
CA ASN A 292 5.10 22.80 -9.33
C ASN A 292 3.83 22.12 -8.74
N HIS A 293 3.56 22.37 -7.45
CA HIS A 293 2.43 21.77 -6.70
C HIS A 293 2.48 20.24 -6.55
N LEU A 294 3.67 19.65 -6.68
CA LEU A 294 3.87 18.22 -6.52
C LEU A 294 5.01 17.96 -5.53
N ASP A 295 4.72 17.12 -4.55
CA ASP A 295 5.67 16.72 -3.51
C ASP A 295 6.70 15.75 -4.12
N ARG A 296 7.98 16.03 -3.89
CA ARG A 296 9.11 15.28 -4.45
C ARG A 296 9.72 14.40 -3.38
N ASN A 297 9.85 13.13 -3.72
CA ASN A 297 10.35 12.11 -2.82
C ASN A 297 11.58 11.40 -3.36
N VAL A 298 12.39 10.91 -2.44
CA VAL A 298 13.52 10.03 -2.70
C VAL A 298 13.36 8.76 -1.87
N PHE A 299 13.53 7.59 -2.49
CA PHE A 299 13.72 6.32 -1.81
C PHE A 299 15.22 6.00 -1.76
N PHE A 300 15.75 5.75 -0.57
CA PHE A 300 17.18 5.51 -0.36
C PHE A 300 17.57 4.04 -0.62
N GLY A 301 17.42 3.64 -1.88
CA GLY A 301 17.82 2.35 -2.41
C GLY A 301 17.74 2.35 -3.94
N SER A 302 18.11 1.22 -4.55
CA SER A 302 18.00 1.01 -6.00
C SER A 302 16.56 0.73 -6.44
N ALA A 303 16.32 0.74 -7.76
CA ALA A 303 15.03 0.36 -8.35
C ALA A 303 14.64 -1.09 -7.99
N GLU A 304 15.62 -2.00 -7.96
CA GLU A 304 15.42 -3.40 -7.57
C GLU A 304 15.06 -3.52 -6.09
N GLN A 305 15.71 -2.72 -5.22
CA GLN A 305 15.39 -2.68 -3.80
C GLN A 305 13.98 -2.14 -3.55
N LEU A 306 13.54 -1.13 -4.30
CA LEU A 306 12.17 -0.60 -4.24
C LEU A 306 11.14 -1.68 -4.62
N GLN A 307 11.36 -2.38 -5.73
CA GLN A 307 10.47 -3.48 -6.16
C GLN A 307 10.48 -4.65 -5.15
N ALA A 308 11.66 -5.01 -4.62
CA ALA A 308 11.78 -6.05 -3.60
C ALA A 308 11.05 -5.66 -2.31
N TRP A 309 11.12 -4.38 -1.93
CA TRP A 309 10.40 -3.86 -0.76
C TRP A 309 8.88 -3.92 -0.93
N ALA A 310 8.39 -3.73 -2.15
CA ALA A 310 6.98 -3.92 -2.50
C ALA A 310 6.56 -5.41 -2.49
N ALA A 311 7.47 -6.35 -2.73
CA ALA A 311 7.16 -7.77 -2.90
C ALA A 311 7.15 -8.61 -1.61
N ARG A 312 7.86 -8.20 -0.56
CA ARG A 312 8.15 -9.06 0.60
C ARG A 312 7.35 -8.71 1.85
N PRO A 313 6.71 -9.68 2.55
CA PRO A 313 6.19 -9.45 3.89
C PRO A 313 7.33 -9.17 4.88
N VAL A 314 7.01 -8.60 6.06
CA VAL A 314 7.98 -8.60 7.16
C VAL A 314 8.09 -10.04 7.68
N GLY A 315 9.32 -10.55 7.78
CA GLY A 315 9.61 -11.87 8.36
C GLY A 315 9.32 -11.95 9.85
#